data_AF-A0A4R2DCI8-F1
#
_entry.id   AF-A0A4R2DCI8-F1
#
_cell.length_a   1.000
_cell.length_b   1.000
_cell.length_c   1.000
_cell.angle_alpha   90.00
_cell.angle_beta   90.00
_cell.angle_gamma   90.00
#
_symmetry.space_group_name_H-M   'P 1'
#
loop_
_entity.id
_entity.type
_entity.pdbx_description
1 polymer ?
#
loop_
_entity_poly.entity_id
_entity_poly.type
_entity_poly.pdbx_seq_one_letter_code
_entity_poly.pdbx_strand_id
1 'polypeptide(L)' 'MRYIHQVDIIAKLAEQRDKKARLEAELAEIDTEIRHLVRDGFDAGLTASKMAAAAGLSAPRMYQIRDGRRK' A
#
# COMPACT_ATOMS: atom_id res chain seq x y z
N MET A 1 -28.54 -29.92 -7.75
CA MET A 1 -28.23 -28.74 -6.89
C MET A 1 -26.74 -28.51 -6.63
N ARG A 2 -25.87 -29.53 -6.51
CA ARG A 2 -24.42 -29.35 -6.27
C ARG A 2 -23.68 -28.49 -7.32
N TYR A 3 -24.14 -28.53 -8.58
CA TYR A 3 -23.53 -27.81 -9.71
C TYR A 3 -23.75 -26.28 -9.63
N ILE A 4 -24.92 -25.81 -9.18
CA ILE A 4 -25.24 -24.38 -9.07
C ILE A 4 -24.38 -23.73 -7.98
N HIS A 5 -24.26 -24.37 -6.80
CA HIS A 5 -23.39 -23.88 -5.73
C HIS A 5 -21.91 -23.80 -6.11
N GLN A 6 -21.42 -24.70 -6.96
CA GLN A 6 -20.04 -24.65 -7.44
C GLN A 6 -19.81 -23.45 -8.38
N VAL A 7 -20.78 -23.15 -9.24
CA VAL A 7 -20.74 -21.96 -10.12
C VAL A 7 -20.77 -20.67 -9.31
N ASP A 8 -21.57 -20.60 -8.25
CA ASP A 8 -21.64 -19.44 -7.35
C ASP A 8 -20.30 -19.16 -6.65
N ILE A 9 -19.58 -20.21 -6.23
CA ILE A 9 -18.27 -20.07 -5.59
C ILE A 9 -17.24 -19.55 -6.60
N ILE A 10 -17.24 -20.07 -7.83
CA ILE A 10 -16.31 -19.63 -8.88
C ILE A 10 -16.54 -18.15 -9.22
N ALA A 11 -17.81 -17.74 -9.36
CA ALA A 11 -18.16 -16.34 -9.61
C ALA A 11 -17.66 -15.43 -8.47
N LYS A 12 -17.90 -15.81 -7.21
CA LYS A 12 -17.42 -15.04 -6.04
C LYS A 12 -15.89 -14.97 -5.98
N LEU A 13 -15.18 -16.04 -6.34
CA LEU A 13 -13.71 -16.03 -6.41
C LEU A 13 -13.20 -15.05 -7.47
N ALA A 14 -13.85 -15.00 -8.64
CA ALA A 14 -13.52 -14.03 -9.68
C ALA A 14 -13.76 -12.59 -9.20
N GLU A 15 -14.90 -12.32 -8.55
CA GLU A 15 -15.19 -11.01 -7.96
C GLU A 15 -14.16 -10.58 -6.91
N GLN A 16 -13.74 -11.50 -6.01
CA GLN A 16 -12.73 -11.19 -5.00
C GLN A 16 -11.35 -10.96 -5.63
N ARG A 17 -10.99 -11.71 -6.69
CA ARG A 17 -9.76 -11.47 -7.44
C ARG A 17 -9.75 -10.08 -8.07
N ASP A 18 -10.85 -9.70 -8.72
CA ASP A 18 -10.96 -8.40 -9.41
C ASP A 18 -11.04 -7.24 -8.40
N LYS A 19 -11.67 -7.46 -7.24
CA LYS A 19 -11.62 -6.53 -6.11
C LYS A 19 -10.20 -6.39 -5.57
N LYS A 20 -9.48 -7.49 -5.38
CA LYS A 20 -8.08 -7.48 -4.93
C LYS A 20 -7.21 -6.69 -5.90
N ALA A 21 -7.30 -6.97 -7.21
CA ALA A 21 -6.51 -6.26 -8.21
C ALA A 21 -6.75 -4.73 -8.20
N ARG A 22 -8.00 -4.29 -8.02
CA ARG A 22 -8.33 -2.87 -7.87
C ARG A 22 -7.72 -2.26 -6.62
N LEU A 23 -7.89 -2.91 -5.46
CA LEU A 23 -7.31 -2.43 -4.20
C LEU A 23 -5.78 -2.42 -4.24
N GLU A 24 -5.14 -3.38 -4.92
CA GLU A 24 -3.69 -3.39 -5.13
C GLU A 24 -3.23 -2.19 -5.98
N ALA A 25 -4.00 -1.81 -7.01
CA ALA A 25 -3.71 -0.62 -7.81
C ALA A 25 -3.85 0.67 -6.98
N GLU A 26 -4.95 0.81 -6.24
CA GLU A 26 -5.16 1.95 -5.33
C GLU A 26 -4.06 2.05 -4.26
N LEU A 27 -3.66 0.90 -3.68
CA LEU A 27 -2.55 0.85 -2.73
C LEU A 27 -1.22 1.26 -3.38
N ALA A 28 -0.97 0.89 -4.63
CA ALA A 28 0.25 1.28 -5.34
C ALA A 28 0.32 2.81 -5.57
N GLU A 29 -0.81 3.44 -5.86
CA GLU A 29 -0.91 4.91 -5.98
C GLU A 29 -0.64 5.59 -4.63
N ILE A 30 -1.29 5.12 -3.56
CA ILE A 30 -1.08 5.63 -2.19
C ILE A 30 0.39 5.46 -1.78
N ASP A 31 0.99 4.31 -2.07
CA ASP A 31 2.39 4.03 -1.75
C ASP A 31 3.36 4.95 -2.51
N THR A 32 3.00 5.32 -3.74
CA THR A 32 3.75 6.29 -4.54
C THR A 32 3.66 7.67 -3.91
N GLU A 33 2.47 8.11 -3.52
CA GLU A 33 2.26 9.40 -2.85
C GLU A 33 3.02 9.48 -1.52
N ILE A 34 2.95 8.43 -0.69
CA ILE A 34 3.70 8.35 0.56
C ILE A 34 5.21 8.48 0.30
N ARG A 35 5.74 7.87 -0.76
CA ARG A 35 7.16 8.00 -1.12
C ARG A 35 7.52 9.42 -1.52
N HIS A 36 6.66 10.10 -2.27
CA HIS A 36 6.85 11.51 -2.64
C HIS A 36 6.88 12.40 -1.39
N LEU A 37 5.87 12.30 -0.52
CA LEU A 37 5.81 13.06 0.73
C LEU A 37 7.03 12.84 1.63
N VAL A 38 7.52 11.60 1.72
CA VAL A 38 8.72 11.31 2.51
C VAL A 38 9.96 11.96 1.90
N ARG A 39 10.11 11.94 0.57
CA ARG A 39 11.22 12.61 -0.12
C ARG A 39 11.17 14.12 0.07
N ASP A 40 10.02 14.73 -0.18
CA ASP A 40 9.80 16.17 -0.02
C ASP A 40 10.07 16.61 1.43
N GLY A 41 9.68 15.78 2.41
CA GLY A 41 9.98 16.01 3.81
C GLY A 41 11.48 16.03 4.10
N PHE A 42 12.24 15.08 3.56
CA PHE A 42 13.71 15.08 3.68
C PHE A 42 14.33 16.30 2.98
N ASP A 43 13.86 16.66 1.79
CA ASP A 43 14.35 17.81 1.02
C ASP A 43 14.05 19.15 1.74
N ALA A 44 12.93 19.22 2.47
CA ALA A 44 12.59 20.33 3.35
C ALA A 44 13.36 20.33 4.69
N GLY A 45 14.30 19.40 4.89
CA GLY A 45 15.14 19.30 6.08
C GLY A 45 14.46 18.65 7.29
N LEU A 46 13.32 17.97 7.12
CA LEU A 46 12.70 17.20 8.19
C LEU A 46 13.54 15.96 8.52
N THR A 47 13.62 15.64 9.80
CA THR A 47 14.28 14.40 10.24
C THR A 47 13.34 13.21 10.08
N ALA A 48 13.93 12.04 9.82
CA ALA A 48 13.19 10.78 9.76
C ALA A 48 12.36 10.52 11.02
N SER A 49 12.85 10.91 12.21
CA SER A 49 12.12 10.73 13.47
C SER A 49 10.86 11.60 13.55
N LYS A 50 10.93 12.86 13.09
CA LYS A 50 9.78 13.77 13.08
C LYS A 50 8.68 13.27 12.14
N MET A 51 9.06 12.84 10.93
CA MET A 51 8.12 12.23 9.99
C MET A 51 7.54 10.92 10.53
N ALA A 52 8.39 10.06 11.12
CA ALA A 52 8.00 8.78 11.68
C ALA A 52 6.97 8.92 12.81
N ALA A 53 7.14 9.90 13.70
CA ALA A 53 6.19 10.20 14.76
C ALA A 53 4.82 10.61 14.20
N ALA A 54 4.78 11.43 13.13
CA ALA A 54 3.53 11.85 12.49
C ALA A 54 2.82 10.69 11.77
N ALA A 55 3.59 9.78 11.15
CA ALA A 55 3.06 8.65 10.40
C ALA A 55 2.74 7.41 11.24
N GLY A 56 3.07 7.41 12.55
CA GLY A 56 2.96 6.22 13.41
C GLY A 56 3.89 5.07 12.99
N LEU A 57 5.06 5.40 12.41
CA LEU A 57 6.04 4.43 11.91
C LEU A 57 7.36 4.55 12.67
N SER A 58 8.30 3.65 12.39
CA SER A 58 9.67 3.75 12.89
C SER A 58 10.54 4.63 11.98
N ALA A 59 11.56 5.29 12.53
CA ALA A 59 12.49 6.09 11.73
C ALA A 59 13.21 5.29 10.62
N PRO A 60 13.64 4.02 10.83
CA PRO A 60 14.15 3.18 9.74
C PRO A 60 13.16 2.98 8.61
N ARG A 61 11.86 2.92 8.91
CA ARG A 61 10.81 2.75 7.90
C ARG A 61 10.73 3.95 6.95
N MET A 62 11.02 5.16 7.41
CA MET A 62 11.08 6.35 6.55
C MET A 62 12.16 6.24 5.48
N TYR A 63 13.35 5.78 5.84
CA TYR A 63 14.42 5.55 4.87
C TYR A 63 14.06 4.45 3.86
N GLN A 64 13.44 3.36 4.30
CA GLN A 64 12.98 2.29 3.40
C GLN A 64 11.95 2.79 2.39
N ILE A 65 11.01 3.63 2.84
CA ILE A 65 9.98 4.25 1.99
C ILE A 65 10.64 5.17 0.96
N ARG A 66 11.53 6.08 1.41
CA ARG A 66 12.28 7.01 0.54
C ARG A 66 13.02 6.28 -0.59
N ASP A 67 13.71 5.20 -0.22
CA ASP A 67 14.57 4.40 -1.09
C ASP A 67 13.78 3.38 -1.94
N GLY A 68 12.45 3.30 -1.77
CA GLY A 68 11.59 2.38 -2.52
C GLY A 68 11.80 0.89 -2.19
N ARG A 69 12.43 0.56 -1.06
CA ARG A 69 12.76 -0.82 -0.65
C ARG A 69 11.62 -1.52 0.09
N ARG A 70 10.38 -1.19 -0.26
CA ARG A 70 9.20 -1.80 0.36
C ARG A 70 9.07 -3.24 -0.15
N LYS A 71 9.25 -4.21 0.75
CA LYS A 71 8.56 -5.49 0.65
C LYS A 71 7.17 -5.33 1.27
#